data_AF-A0A212T8X6-F1
#
_entry.id   AF-A0A212T8X6-F1
#
_cell.length_a   1.000
_cell.length_b   1.000
_cell.length_c   1.000
_cell.angle_alpha   90.00
_cell.angle_beta   90.00
_cell.angle_gamma   90.00
#
_symmetry.space_group_name_H-M   'P 1'
#
loop_
_entity.id
_entity.type
_entity.pdbx_description
1 polymer ?
#
loop_
_entity_poly.entity_id
_entity_poly.type
_entity_poly.pdbx_seq_one_letter_code
_entity_poly.pdbx_strand_id
1 'polypeptide(L)'
;MTAPIPDPGQRLLGELLTRGTVVVPVTRIGAAWVVGGLSAAAASVALLGALGVVLVLTQEGGIGAALAVAAATALLLAVTVVALVLVRRGGHRPVGQWVLDARGVTVDGVGPVPWGDLLPPEHRMESAPRDDGYRRVLVMPLTEAGQQRALGLAPAQRRVLNEAVRPTVWGPRPLQTLLVRPTPELSQEELGAVLEQARQAALTGRVPVPH
;
A
#
# COMPACT_ATOMS: atom_id res chain seq x y z
N MET A 1 5.82 34.75 -4.11
CA MET A 1 5.89 33.69 -5.15
C MET A 1 6.52 32.46 -4.50
N THR A 2 5.70 31.55 -3.99
CA THR A 2 6.14 30.27 -3.44
C THR A 2 6.44 29.35 -4.62
N ALA A 3 7.68 28.86 -4.74
CA ALA A 3 8.02 27.84 -5.72
C ALA A 3 7.10 26.62 -5.52
N PRO A 4 6.59 25.99 -6.59
CA PRO A 4 5.78 24.79 -6.46
C PRO A 4 6.59 23.73 -5.72
N ILE A 5 6.03 23.18 -4.64
CA ILE A 5 6.64 22.06 -3.91
C ILE A 5 6.71 20.90 -4.90
N PRO A 6 7.91 20.38 -5.23
CA PRO A 6 8.03 19.30 -6.20
C PRO A 6 7.29 18.06 -5.71
N ASP A 7 6.59 17.41 -6.65
CA ASP A 7 5.90 16.14 -6.46
C ASP A 7 6.82 15.18 -5.68
N PRO A 8 6.36 14.56 -4.58
CA PRO A 8 7.16 13.61 -3.80
C PRO A 8 7.82 12.52 -4.67
N GLY A 9 7.17 12.07 -5.76
CA GLY A 9 7.74 11.09 -6.69
C GLY A 9 8.94 11.63 -7.45
N GLN A 10 8.84 12.87 -7.96
CA GLN A 10 9.94 13.55 -8.65
C GLN A 10 11.11 13.85 -7.71
N ARG A 11 10.83 14.17 -6.44
CA ARG A 11 11.87 14.34 -5.42
C ARG A 11 12.64 13.05 -5.18
N LEU A 12 11.97 11.93 -4.97
CA LEU A 12 12.62 10.63 -4.77
C LEU A 12 13.47 10.22 -5.97
N LEU A 13 12.95 10.39 -7.18
CA LEU A 13 13.71 10.12 -8.40
C LEU A 13 14.92 11.05 -8.51
N GLY A 14 14.74 12.35 -8.26
CA GLY A 14 15.83 13.33 -8.28
C GLY A 14 16.92 12.99 -7.27
N GLU A 15 16.56 12.59 -6.05
CA GLU A 15 17.50 12.13 -5.03
C GLU A 15 18.22 10.86 -5.45
N LEU A 16 17.51 9.87 -6.00
CA LEU A 16 18.11 8.64 -6.50
C LEU A 16 19.14 8.93 -7.62
N LEU A 17 18.80 9.83 -8.54
CA LEU A 17 19.68 10.17 -9.66
C LEU A 17 20.89 11.01 -9.24
N THR A 18 20.74 11.87 -8.24
CA THR A 18 21.82 12.76 -7.78
C THR A 18 22.73 12.10 -6.75
N ARG A 19 22.17 11.33 -5.81
CA ARG A 19 22.92 10.67 -4.73
C ARG A 19 23.26 9.21 -5.03
N GLY A 20 22.64 8.62 -6.06
CA GLY A 20 22.82 7.22 -6.43
C GLY A 20 22.15 6.21 -5.49
N THR A 21 21.53 6.69 -4.40
CA THR A 21 20.80 5.88 -3.44
C THR A 21 19.71 6.69 -2.73
N VAL A 22 18.56 6.07 -2.48
CA VAL A 22 17.47 6.63 -1.67
C VAL A 22 16.85 5.55 -0.79
N VAL A 23 16.57 5.90 0.47
CA VAL A 23 15.90 5.02 1.43
C VAL A 23 14.45 5.46 1.57
N VAL A 24 13.54 4.55 1.29
CA VAL A 24 12.10 4.81 1.23
C VAL A 24 11.40 3.99 2.31
N PRO A 25 10.76 4.62 3.31
CA PRO A 25 9.94 3.88 4.26
C PRO A 25 8.69 3.34 3.57
N VAL A 26 8.34 2.09 3.83
CA VAL A 26 7.16 1.44 3.24
C VAL A 26 6.09 1.13 4.29
N THR A 27 4.83 1.21 3.88
CA THR A 27 3.65 1.00 4.71
C THR A 27 2.95 -0.32 4.37
N ARG A 28 1.99 -0.76 5.20
CA ARG A 28 1.24 -2.00 4.96
C ARG A 28 0.22 -1.83 3.83
N ILE A 29 0.20 -2.78 2.92
CA ILE A 29 -0.84 -2.90 1.90
C ILE A 29 -2.12 -3.41 2.57
N GLY A 30 -3.14 -2.55 2.70
CA GLY A 30 -4.45 -2.95 3.22
C GLY A 30 -5.26 -1.89 3.96
N ALA A 31 -4.68 -0.72 4.26
CA ALA A 31 -5.44 0.33 4.96
C ALA A 31 -6.63 0.86 4.13
N ALA A 32 -6.52 0.91 2.81
CA ALA A 32 -7.54 1.50 1.93
C ALA A 32 -8.91 0.81 2.02
N TRP A 33 -8.96 -0.53 2.00
CA TRP A 33 -10.22 -1.29 2.09
C TRP A 33 -10.89 -1.15 3.46
N VAL A 34 -10.10 -1.15 4.54
CA VAL A 34 -10.60 -0.96 5.91
C VAL A 34 -11.15 0.46 6.08
N VAL A 35 -10.45 1.47 5.52
CA VAL A 35 -10.90 2.86 5.51
C VAL A 35 -12.19 3.02 4.71
N GLY A 36 -12.31 2.38 3.54
CA GLY A 36 -13.52 2.39 2.72
C GLY A 36 -14.72 1.77 3.46
N GLY A 37 -14.52 0.59 4.06
CA GLY A 37 -15.56 -0.10 4.84
C GLY A 37 -16.02 0.70 6.06
N LEU A 38 -15.09 1.28 6.83
CA LEU A 38 -15.43 2.14 7.97
C LEU A 38 -16.14 3.43 7.54
N SER A 39 -15.78 4.01 6.39
CA SER A 39 -16.44 5.21 5.87
C SER A 39 -17.89 4.90 5.45
N ALA A 40 -18.11 3.75 4.80
CA ALA A 40 -19.45 3.27 4.45
C ALA A 40 -20.29 3.02 5.72
N ALA A 41 -19.71 2.38 6.74
CA ALA A 41 -20.38 2.14 8.02
C ALA A 41 -20.78 3.45 8.71
N ALA A 42 -19.88 4.46 8.73
CA ALA A 42 -20.19 5.78 9.28
C ALA A 42 -21.37 6.45 8.55
N ALA A 43 -21.39 6.36 7.22
CA ALA A 43 -22.50 6.88 6.41
C ALA A 43 -23.82 6.15 6.72
N SER A 44 -23.80 4.83 6.85
CA SER A 44 -24.98 4.04 7.21
C SER A 44 -25.51 4.40 8.60
N VAL A 45 -24.64 4.55 9.60
CA VAL A 45 -25.04 4.96 10.97
C VAL A 45 -25.68 6.34 10.95
N ALA A 46 -25.10 7.30 10.23
CA ALA A 46 -25.66 8.64 10.10
C ALA A 46 -27.07 8.62 9.48
N LEU A 47 -27.24 7.84 8.41
CA LEU A 47 -28.49 7.78 7.65
C LEU A 47 -29.60 7.07 8.43
N LEU A 48 -29.28 5.95 9.09
CA LEU A 48 -30.22 5.22 9.94
C LEU A 48 -30.60 6.02 11.19
N GLY A 49 -29.65 6.72 11.80
CA GLY A 49 -29.93 7.57 12.95
C GLY A 49 -30.83 8.76 12.60
N ALA A 50 -30.58 9.43 11.47
CA ALA A 50 -31.45 10.50 10.97
C ALA A 50 -32.87 9.99 10.70
N LEU A 51 -33.00 8.83 10.06
CA LEU A 51 -34.30 8.18 9.82
C LEU A 51 -35.01 7.82 11.13
N GLY A 52 -34.27 7.28 12.11
CA GLY A 52 -34.79 6.94 13.42
C GLY A 52 -35.34 8.15 14.18
N VAL A 53 -34.62 9.28 14.17
CA VAL A 53 -35.08 10.54 14.78
C VAL A 53 -36.38 11.02 14.12
N VAL A 54 -36.46 11.00 12.79
CA VAL A 54 -37.67 11.39 12.04
C VAL A 54 -38.85 10.49 12.38
N LEU A 55 -38.65 9.17 12.44
CA LEU A 55 -39.69 8.20 12.80
C LEU A 55 -40.23 8.40 14.22
N VAL A 56 -39.35 8.66 15.18
CA VAL A 56 -39.76 8.91 16.57
C VAL A 56 -40.59 10.19 16.66
N LEU A 57 -40.17 11.26 15.97
CA LEU A 57 -40.91 12.53 15.95
C LEU A 57 -42.29 12.41 15.26
N THR A 58 -42.47 11.50 14.32
CA THR A 58 -43.76 11.30 13.61
C THR A 58 -44.72 10.34 14.32
N GLN A 59 -44.25 9.49 15.22
CA GLN A 59 -45.03 8.45 15.92
C GLN A 59 -45.45 8.87 17.35
N GLU A 60 -45.66 10.17 17.59
CA GLU A 60 -45.90 10.74 18.94
C GLU A 60 -44.77 10.48 19.96
N GLY A 61 -43.62 10.00 19.49
CA GLY A 61 -42.44 9.83 20.32
C GLY A 61 -41.97 11.21 20.80
N GLY A 62 -42.14 11.45 22.10
CA GLY A 62 -41.78 12.73 22.70
C GLY A 62 -40.33 13.12 22.44
N ILE A 63 -40.02 14.42 22.57
CA ILE A 63 -38.69 15.01 22.33
C ILE A 63 -37.58 14.23 23.06
N GLY A 64 -37.85 13.69 24.26
CA GLY A 64 -36.90 12.86 25.00
C GLY A 64 -36.48 11.57 24.28
N ALA A 65 -37.39 10.89 23.60
CA ALA A 65 -37.08 9.70 22.81
C ALA A 65 -36.26 10.05 21.56
N ALA A 66 -36.59 11.16 20.88
CA ALA A 66 -35.84 11.63 19.73
C ALA A 66 -34.40 12.03 20.12
N LEU A 67 -34.24 12.70 21.27
CA LEU A 67 -32.93 13.04 21.83
C LEU A 67 -32.13 11.79 22.21
N ALA A 68 -32.77 10.75 22.77
CA ALA A 68 -32.10 9.49 23.09
C ALA A 68 -31.55 8.79 21.83
N VAL A 69 -32.34 8.73 20.76
CA VAL A 69 -31.92 8.15 19.46
C VAL A 69 -30.80 9.00 18.83
N ALA A 70 -30.91 10.33 18.88
CA ALA A 70 -29.88 11.22 18.39
C ALA A 70 -28.55 11.06 19.16
N ALA A 71 -28.61 10.97 20.49
CA ALA A 71 -27.45 10.77 21.34
C ALA A 71 -26.78 9.40 21.09
N ALA A 72 -27.56 8.33 20.97
CA ALA A 72 -27.04 7.00 20.65
C ALA A 72 -26.37 6.96 19.27
N THR A 73 -26.98 7.60 18.27
CA THR A 73 -26.39 7.73 16.92
C THR A 73 -25.09 8.51 16.95
N ALA A 74 -25.06 9.65 17.64
CA ALA A 74 -23.87 10.49 17.75
C ALA A 74 -22.71 9.72 18.40
N LEU A 75 -22.99 8.92 19.43
CA LEU A 75 -21.98 8.07 20.08
C LEU A 75 -21.42 7.00 19.12
N LEU A 76 -22.29 6.29 18.40
CA LEU A 76 -21.87 5.29 17.40
C LEU A 76 -21.01 5.92 16.29
N LEU A 77 -21.40 7.11 15.83
CA LEU A 77 -20.68 7.84 14.80
C LEU A 77 -19.30 8.30 15.33
N ALA A 78 -19.24 8.80 16.57
CA ALA A 78 -17.98 9.16 17.22
C ALA A 78 -17.02 7.96 17.33
N VAL A 79 -17.51 6.80 17.76
CA VAL A 79 -16.70 5.56 17.83
C VAL A 79 -16.19 5.17 16.44
N THR A 80 -17.04 5.24 15.42
CA THR A 80 -16.68 4.89 14.04
C THR A 80 -15.62 5.84 13.48
N VAL A 81 -15.76 7.15 13.73
CA VAL A 81 -14.77 8.16 13.32
C VAL A 81 -13.45 7.97 14.05
N VAL A 82 -13.46 7.68 15.36
CA VAL A 82 -12.24 7.38 16.11
C VAL A 82 -11.55 6.14 15.55
N ALA A 83 -12.29 5.06 15.27
CA ALA A 83 -11.74 3.86 14.63
C ALA A 83 -11.13 4.18 13.26
N LEU A 84 -11.80 4.98 12.43
CA LEU A 84 -11.30 5.45 11.14
C LEU A 84 -9.98 6.22 11.28
N VAL A 85 -9.91 7.15 12.24
CA VAL A 85 -8.70 7.95 12.51
C VAL A 85 -7.56 7.05 12.99
N LEU A 86 -7.83 6.09 13.89
CA LEU A 86 -6.82 5.16 14.38
C LEU A 86 -6.30 4.25 13.27
N VAL A 87 -7.17 3.72 12.40
CA VAL A 87 -6.77 2.92 11.24
C VAL A 87 -5.95 3.75 10.26
N ARG A 88 -6.38 4.99 9.96
CA ARG A 88 -5.61 5.90 9.11
C ARG A 88 -4.24 6.18 9.71
N ARG A 89 -4.16 6.54 11.00
CA ARG A 89 -2.88 6.79 11.67
C ARG A 89 -1.99 5.55 11.76
N GLY A 90 -2.56 4.36 11.96
CA GLY A 90 -1.83 3.10 12.01
C GLY A 90 -1.33 2.64 10.63
N GLY A 91 -2.07 2.94 9.55
CA GLY A 91 -1.71 2.59 8.18
C GLY A 91 -0.49 3.33 7.65
N HIS A 92 -0.16 4.51 8.19
CA HIS A 92 1.00 5.31 7.78
C HIS A 92 2.28 4.97 8.56
N ARG A 93 2.23 4.02 9.49
CA ARG A 93 3.43 3.60 10.22
C ARG A 93 4.36 2.82 9.28
N PRO A 94 5.64 3.19 9.20
CA PRO A 94 6.62 2.41 8.46
C PRO A 94 6.66 0.99 9.04
N VAL A 95 6.53 0.00 8.18
CA VAL A 95 6.67 -1.42 8.55
C VAL A 95 7.94 -2.04 7.97
N GLY A 96 8.66 -1.29 7.15
CA GLY A 96 9.91 -1.68 6.53
C GLY A 96 10.55 -0.50 5.81
N GLN A 97 11.67 -0.77 5.17
CA GLN A 97 12.47 0.16 4.40
C GLN A 97 12.88 -0.47 3.07
N TRP A 98 12.79 0.30 2.01
CA TRP A 98 13.34 -0.03 0.70
C TRP A 98 14.56 0.84 0.47
N VAL A 99 15.64 0.25 -0.02
CA VAL A 99 16.81 0.99 -0.49
C VAL A 99 16.85 0.82 -1.99
N LEU A 100 16.67 1.93 -2.70
CA LEU A 100 16.83 1.99 -4.16
C LEU A 100 18.22 2.53 -4.42
N ASP A 101 19.00 1.85 -5.25
CA ASP A 101 20.31 2.32 -5.68
C ASP A 101 20.55 2.03 -7.17
N ALA A 102 21.70 2.42 -7.70
CA ALA A 102 22.04 2.15 -9.10
C ALA A 102 22.13 0.65 -9.44
N ARG A 103 22.36 -0.22 -8.45
CA ARG A 103 22.50 -1.68 -8.65
C ARG A 103 21.15 -2.36 -8.69
N GLY A 104 20.17 -1.88 -7.93
CA GLY A 104 18.85 -2.49 -7.84
C GLY A 104 17.99 -2.01 -6.68
N VAL A 105 17.08 -2.89 -6.27
CA VAL A 105 16.15 -2.68 -5.16
C VAL A 105 16.51 -3.63 -4.01
N THR A 106 16.70 -3.08 -2.81
CA THR A 106 16.87 -3.86 -1.58
C THR A 106 15.66 -3.63 -0.68
N VAL A 107 15.00 -4.71 -0.24
CA VAL A 107 13.78 -4.65 0.59
C VAL A 107 14.12 -5.20 1.97
N ASP A 108 14.00 -4.38 3.01
CA ASP A 108 14.31 -4.75 4.41
C ASP A 108 15.66 -5.49 4.57
N GLY A 109 16.67 -5.05 3.83
CA GLY A 109 18.01 -5.66 3.83
C GLY A 109 18.16 -6.92 2.96
N VAL A 110 17.10 -7.37 2.28
CA VAL A 110 17.15 -8.47 1.29
C VAL A 110 17.35 -7.89 -0.10
N GLY A 111 18.51 -8.17 -0.70
CA GLY A 111 18.89 -7.65 -2.01
C GLY A 111 20.40 -7.43 -2.13
N PRO A 112 20.86 -6.67 -3.14
CA PRO A 112 20.04 -5.96 -4.14
C PRO A 112 19.43 -6.91 -5.17
N VAL A 113 18.15 -6.73 -5.49
CA VAL A 113 17.51 -7.31 -6.67
C VAL A 113 17.86 -6.43 -7.87
N PRO A 114 18.66 -6.91 -8.83
CA PRO A 114 19.13 -6.07 -9.92
C PRO A 114 18.01 -5.49 -10.78
N TRP A 115 18.18 -4.28 -11.30
CA TRP A 115 17.20 -3.67 -12.20
C TRP A 115 16.94 -4.49 -13.47
N GLY A 116 17.96 -5.22 -13.95
CA GLY A 116 17.83 -6.13 -15.10
C GLY A 116 17.07 -7.42 -14.79
N ASP A 117 16.82 -7.73 -13.52
CA ASP A 117 15.99 -8.86 -13.11
C ASP A 117 14.53 -8.51 -12.91
N LEU A 118 14.21 -7.22 -12.96
CA LEU A 118 12.87 -6.71 -12.77
C LEU A 118 12.27 -6.34 -14.12
N LEU A 119 11.06 -6.82 -14.37
CA LEU A 119 10.20 -6.39 -15.45
C LEU A 119 9.38 -5.16 -15.02
N PRO A 120 8.77 -4.43 -15.97
CA PRO A 120 7.96 -3.27 -15.66
C PRO A 120 6.86 -3.58 -14.63
N PRO A 121 6.52 -2.62 -13.76
CA PRO A 121 5.43 -2.78 -12.80
C PRO A 121 4.11 -3.09 -13.51
N GLU A 122 3.39 -4.09 -13.02
CA GLU A 122 2.08 -4.47 -13.54
C GLU A 122 1.13 -4.88 -12.41
N HIS A 123 -0.17 -4.77 -12.68
CA HIS A 123 -1.19 -5.26 -11.77
C HIS A 123 -1.42 -6.76 -11.99
N ARG A 124 -1.11 -7.57 -10.99
CA ARG A 124 -1.27 -9.03 -11.05
C ARG A 124 -2.12 -9.54 -9.89
N MET A 125 -2.85 -10.63 -10.13
CA MET A 125 -3.53 -11.37 -9.08
C MET A 125 -2.51 -12.23 -8.35
N GLU A 126 -2.29 -11.95 -7.07
CA GLU A 126 -1.39 -12.68 -6.19
C GLU A 126 -2.17 -13.29 -5.02
N SER A 127 -1.70 -14.43 -4.51
CA SER A 127 -2.30 -15.03 -3.33
C SER A 127 -2.23 -14.07 -2.13
N ALA A 128 -3.33 -13.96 -1.40
CA ALA A 128 -3.34 -13.15 -0.19
C ALA A 128 -2.42 -13.76 0.88
N PRO A 129 -1.65 -12.96 1.63
CA PRO A 129 -0.71 -13.49 2.62
C PRO A 129 -1.38 -14.19 3.82
N ARG A 130 -2.64 -13.86 4.12
CA ARG A 130 -3.34 -14.28 5.35
C ARG A 130 -4.63 -15.07 5.14
N ASP A 131 -5.09 -15.18 3.90
CA ASP A 131 -6.29 -15.93 3.54
C ASP A 131 -6.06 -16.66 2.22
N ASP A 132 -6.92 -17.62 1.89
CA ASP A 132 -6.81 -18.42 0.67
C ASP A 132 -7.38 -17.71 -0.58
N GLY A 133 -7.67 -16.42 -0.46
CA GLY A 133 -8.09 -15.58 -1.55
C GLY A 133 -6.94 -15.09 -2.42
N TYR A 134 -7.32 -14.38 -3.49
CA TYR A 134 -6.38 -13.66 -4.34
C TYR A 134 -6.69 -12.17 -4.25
N ARG A 135 -5.64 -11.36 -4.33
CA ARG A 135 -5.75 -9.91 -4.37
C ARG A 135 -5.03 -9.35 -5.59
N ARG A 136 -5.67 -8.38 -6.24
CA ARG A 136 -5.03 -7.60 -7.30
C ARG A 136 -4.06 -6.62 -6.65
N VAL A 137 -2.78 -6.72 -6.98
CA VAL A 137 -1.73 -5.85 -6.45
C VAL A 137 -0.75 -5.46 -7.52
N LEU A 138 -0.14 -4.29 -7.35
CA LEU A 138 0.98 -3.88 -8.16
C LEU A 138 2.24 -4.63 -7.74
N VAL A 139 2.90 -5.24 -8.71
CA VAL A 139 4.12 -6.02 -8.54
C VAL A 139 5.11 -5.67 -9.65
N MET A 140 6.39 -5.90 -9.41
CA MET A 140 7.40 -5.98 -10.48
C MET A 140 7.72 -7.45 -10.71
N PRO A 141 7.34 -8.03 -11.87
CA PRO A 141 7.68 -9.42 -12.17
C PRO A 141 9.19 -9.62 -12.27
N LEU A 142 9.67 -10.80 -11.89
CA LEU A 142 11.07 -11.17 -12.02
C LEU A 142 11.30 -11.86 -13.37
N THR A 143 12.40 -11.53 -14.04
CA THR A 143 12.91 -12.30 -15.18
C THR A 143 13.30 -13.72 -14.74
N GLU A 144 13.49 -14.64 -15.68
CA GLU A 144 13.95 -16.00 -15.34
C GLU A 144 15.27 -16.00 -14.54
N ALA A 145 16.21 -15.10 -14.90
CA ALA A 145 17.45 -14.93 -14.16
C ALA A 145 17.21 -14.44 -12.72
N GLY A 146 16.30 -13.48 -12.54
CA GLY A 146 15.86 -13.01 -11.23
C GLY A 146 15.20 -14.10 -10.39
N GLN A 147 14.35 -14.91 -11.00
CA GLN A 147 13.69 -16.04 -10.34
C GLN A 147 14.70 -17.08 -9.87
N GLN A 148 15.71 -17.40 -10.69
CA GLN A 148 16.77 -18.33 -10.30
C GLN A 148 17.64 -17.79 -9.17
N ARG A 149 18.03 -16.50 -9.21
CA ARG A 149 18.75 -15.87 -8.09
C ARG A 149 17.93 -15.91 -6.80
N ALA A 150 16.62 -15.64 -6.89
CA ALA A 150 15.74 -15.67 -5.75
C ALA A 150 15.56 -17.08 -5.16
N LEU A 151 15.73 -18.16 -5.93
CA LEU A 151 15.74 -19.53 -5.39
C LEU A 151 16.89 -19.78 -4.41
N GLY A 152 18.02 -19.09 -4.59
CA GLY A 152 19.16 -19.14 -3.67
C GLY A 152 18.90 -18.46 -2.31
N LEU A 153 17.82 -17.67 -2.20
CA LEU A 153 17.45 -16.99 -0.96
C LEU A 153 16.72 -17.95 0.00
N ALA A 154 16.98 -17.76 1.30
CA ALA A 154 16.26 -18.46 2.34
C ALA A 154 14.75 -18.16 2.23
N PRO A 155 13.85 -19.10 2.60
CA PRO A 155 12.41 -18.89 2.50
C PRO A 155 11.93 -17.61 3.21
N ALA A 156 12.51 -17.27 4.37
CA ALA A 156 12.19 -16.04 5.09
C ALA A 156 12.53 -14.77 4.28
N GLN A 157 13.67 -14.77 3.59
CA GLN A 157 14.11 -13.64 2.75
C GLN A 157 13.22 -13.48 1.51
N ARG A 158 12.78 -14.57 0.90
CA ARG A 158 11.80 -14.51 -0.20
C ARG A 158 10.47 -13.89 0.22
N ARG A 159 10.03 -14.16 1.46
CA ARG A 159 8.78 -13.58 2.02
C ARG A 159 8.88 -12.08 2.28
N VAL A 160 10.09 -11.56 2.50
CA VAL A 160 10.34 -10.12 2.57
C VAL A 160 10.07 -9.47 1.21
N LEU A 161 10.60 -10.07 0.13
CA LEU A 161 10.40 -9.60 -1.25
C LEU A 161 8.94 -9.72 -1.72
N ASN A 162 8.25 -10.81 -1.34
CA ASN A 162 6.82 -10.97 -1.56
C ASN A 162 6.18 -11.81 -0.45
N GLU A 163 5.29 -11.19 0.34
CA GLU A 163 4.58 -11.84 1.44
C GLU A 163 3.67 -13.00 1.00
N ALA A 164 3.27 -13.02 -0.28
CA ALA A 164 2.45 -14.08 -0.86
C ALA A 164 3.19 -15.43 -0.99
N VAL A 165 4.53 -15.43 -0.86
CA VAL A 165 5.31 -16.67 -0.88
C VAL A 165 4.95 -17.53 0.34
N ARG A 166 4.30 -18.66 0.08
CA ARG A 166 3.96 -19.65 1.11
C ARG A 166 5.06 -20.68 1.29
N PRO A 167 5.31 -21.15 2.52
CA PRO A 167 6.13 -22.33 2.73
C PRO A 167 5.50 -23.49 1.95
N THR A 168 6.31 -24.14 1.12
CA THR A 168 5.85 -25.26 0.30
C THR A 168 6.39 -26.54 0.94
N VAL A 169 5.54 -27.57 1.03
CA VAL A 169 5.95 -28.89 1.56
C VAL A 169 6.88 -29.61 0.58
N TRP A 170 6.77 -29.31 -0.72
CA TRP A 170 7.58 -29.89 -1.79
C TRP A 170 8.44 -28.84 -2.49
N GLY A 171 9.69 -28.76 -2.07
CA GLY A 171 10.73 -27.94 -2.70
C GLY A 171 10.51 -26.42 -2.63
N PRO A 172 11.54 -25.61 -2.91
CA PRO A 172 11.40 -24.17 -2.95
C PRO A 172 10.64 -23.74 -4.21
N ARG A 173 9.46 -23.13 -4.06
CA ARG A 173 8.83 -22.41 -5.18
C ARG A 173 9.63 -21.16 -5.54
N PRO A 174 9.86 -20.89 -6.84
CA PRO A 174 10.54 -19.68 -7.27
C PRO A 174 9.69 -18.46 -6.92
N LEU A 175 10.35 -17.43 -6.40
CA LEU A 175 9.76 -16.11 -6.26
C LEU A 175 9.57 -15.55 -7.68
N GLN A 176 8.34 -15.24 -8.07
CA GLN A 176 8.04 -14.75 -9.42
C GLN A 176 7.95 -13.24 -9.51
N THR A 177 7.69 -12.57 -8.40
CA THR A 177 7.31 -11.16 -8.36
C THR A 177 7.86 -10.49 -7.11
N LEU A 178 8.27 -9.23 -7.24
CA LEU A 178 8.57 -8.31 -6.15
C LEU A 178 7.31 -7.49 -5.88
N LEU A 179 6.83 -7.51 -4.64
CA LEU A 179 5.60 -6.79 -4.29
C LEU A 179 5.87 -5.29 -4.11
N VAL A 180 5.25 -4.41 -4.90
CA VAL A 180 5.39 -2.96 -4.71
C VAL A 180 4.58 -2.54 -3.48
N ARG A 181 5.21 -1.92 -2.48
CA ARG A 181 4.54 -1.44 -1.27
C ARG A 181 4.32 0.07 -1.33
N PRO A 182 3.18 0.60 -0.87
CA PRO A 182 3.00 2.04 -0.74
C PRO A 182 3.98 2.60 0.28
N THR A 183 4.21 3.91 0.21
CA THR A 183 5.00 4.68 1.18
C THR A 183 4.06 5.62 1.94
N PRO A 184 4.52 6.30 2.99
CA PRO A 184 3.70 7.33 3.65
C PRO A 184 3.35 8.50 2.72
N GLU A 185 4.17 8.77 1.70
CA GLU A 185 4.05 9.93 0.82
C GLU A 185 3.50 9.59 -0.56
N LEU A 186 3.66 8.34 -1.02
CA LEU A 186 3.27 7.86 -2.34
C LEU A 186 2.36 6.65 -2.25
N SER A 187 1.31 6.67 -3.06
CA SER A 187 0.50 5.51 -3.38
C SER A 187 1.33 4.41 -4.07
N GLN A 188 0.73 3.22 -4.18
CA GLN A 188 1.37 2.08 -4.83
C GLN A 188 1.64 2.36 -6.32
N GLU A 189 0.73 3.05 -7.01
CA GLU A 189 0.84 3.39 -8.43
C GLU A 189 1.93 4.43 -8.67
N GLU A 190 1.98 5.49 -7.86
CA GLU A 190 3.00 6.52 -7.96
C GLU A 190 4.40 5.95 -7.69
N LEU A 191 4.55 5.10 -6.66
CA LEU A 191 5.83 4.41 -6.45
C LEU A 191 6.17 3.49 -7.61
N GLY A 192 5.19 2.78 -8.18
CA GLY A 192 5.38 1.97 -9.38
C GLY A 192 5.95 2.78 -10.54
N ALA A 193 5.39 3.96 -10.81
CA ALA A 193 5.89 4.85 -11.85
C ALA A 193 7.34 5.29 -11.59
N VAL A 194 7.68 5.65 -10.34
CA VAL A 194 9.05 6.01 -9.95
C VAL A 194 10.00 4.82 -10.13
N LEU A 195 9.60 3.61 -9.74
CA LEU A 195 10.41 2.40 -9.92
C LEU A 195 10.64 2.07 -11.39
N GLU A 196 9.64 2.24 -12.25
CA GLU A 196 9.80 2.05 -13.69
C GLU A 196 10.77 3.07 -14.28
N GLN A 197 10.65 4.34 -13.91
CA GLN A 197 11.59 5.38 -14.36
C GLN A 197 13.01 5.12 -13.87
N ALA A 198 13.18 4.70 -12.62
CA ALA A 198 14.48 4.32 -12.07
C ALA A 198 15.07 3.11 -12.80
N ARG A 199 14.26 2.09 -13.08
CA ARG A 199 14.67 0.90 -13.83
C ARG A 199 15.11 1.27 -15.25
N GLN A 200 14.34 2.09 -15.96
CA GLN A 200 14.70 2.57 -17.30
C GLN A 200 15.99 3.40 -17.27
N ALA A 201 16.15 4.27 -16.28
CA ALA A 201 17.38 5.06 -16.09
C ALA A 201 18.60 4.17 -15.84
N ALA A 202 18.45 3.14 -15.00
CA ALA A 202 19.54 2.19 -14.73
C ALA A 202 19.91 1.34 -15.94
N LEU A 203 18.92 0.93 -16.75
CA LEU A 203 19.15 0.06 -17.93
C LEU A 203 19.66 0.82 -19.15
N THR A 204 19.25 2.07 -19.34
CA THR A 204 19.58 2.86 -20.53
C THR A 204 20.62 3.95 -20.29
N GLY A 205 20.93 4.25 -19.02
CA GLY A 205 21.72 5.41 -18.63
C GLY A 205 21.03 6.75 -18.89
N ARG A 206 19.72 6.77 -19.20
CA ARG A 206 18.94 7.98 -19.51
C ARG A 206 17.67 8.04 -18.68
N VAL A 207 17.40 9.19 -18.09
CA VAL A 207 16.17 9.43 -17.32
C VAL A 207 15.02 9.68 -18.30
N PRO A 208 13.92 8.91 -18.27
CA PRO A 208 12.74 9.20 -19.08
C PRO A 208 12.10 10.49 -18.57
N VAL A 209 11.84 11.45 -19.46
CA VAL A 209 11.06 12.64 -19.14
C VAL A 209 9.57 12.26 -19.20
N PRO A 210 8.78 12.48 -18.14
CA PRO A 210 7.35 12.20 -18.19
C PRO A 210 6.66 13.13 -19.21
N HIS A 211 5.73 12.55 -19.99
CA HIS A 211 4.79 13.29 -20.84
C HIS A 211 3.46 13.48 -20.12
#